data_AF-A0A182VUY0-F1
#
_entry.id   AF-A0A182VUY0-F1
#
_cell.length_a   1.000
_cell.length_b   1.000
_cell.length_c   1.000
_cell.angle_alpha   90.00
_cell.angle_beta   90.00
_cell.angle_gamma   90.00
#
_symmetry.space_group_name_H-M   'P 1'
#
loop_
_entity.id
_entity.type
_entity.pdbx_description
1 polymer ?
#
loop_
_entity_poly.entity_id
_entity_poly.type
_entity_poly.pdbx_seq_one_letter_code
_entity_poly.pdbx_strand_id
1 'polypeptide(L)'
;MDYTPPPPALKHLYVKLKPHLNVSSREPTPSRKSFPSYRKLIKDINKISPGSGTFRQKIEGVINKFQSAINESVTSQLQFFESTRVNMLFQLKNFVQKSYDSFTDLVDRSFKNSGVCTGRTKDCWNKLQAGLPRFMDEMNQEIVTCDDIFNANMENPRGVSVRRVAVQRISQEFAHIQSKCLNIPQSSGQTLTCLMKSLPHFVPRSAAYFSSLQNVISQGTNLMGYVTSMAQSCYQTAYNTRTEQFNIGMTKLNRCVQGENSNDVALNKELDK
;
A
#
# COMPACT_ATOMS: atom_id res chain seq x y z
N MET A 1 8.69 -27.70 -27.57
CA MET A 1 8.97 -27.34 -26.16
C MET A 1 8.22 -26.07 -25.86
N ASP A 2 7.36 -26.06 -24.84
CA ASP A 2 6.77 -24.84 -24.30
C ASP A 2 7.78 -24.26 -23.30
N TYR A 3 8.33 -23.08 -23.59
CA TYR A 3 9.23 -22.40 -22.68
C TYR A 3 8.40 -21.56 -21.70
N THR A 4 8.48 -21.88 -20.41
CA THR A 4 7.82 -21.10 -19.35
C THR A 4 8.88 -20.32 -18.58
N PRO A 5 8.88 -18.98 -18.65
CA PRO A 5 9.76 -18.16 -17.83
C PRO A 5 9.51 -18.41 -16.32
N PRO A 6 10.53 -18.28 -15.45
CA PRO A 6 10.30 -18.25 -14.00
C PRO A 6 9.47 -17.03 -13.58
N PRO A 7 8.58 -17.16 -12.57
CA PRO A 7 7.75 -16.05 -12.09
C PRO A 7 8.60 -14.92 -11.49
N PRO A 8 8.08 -13.68 -11.48
CA PRO A 8 8.82 -12.52 -11.01
C PRO A 8 9.10 -12.62 -9.50
N ALA A 9 10.35 -12.38 -9.11
CA ALA A 9 10.84 -12.53 -7.73
C ALA A 9 10.44 -11.35 -6.80
N LEU A 10 9.15 -11.16 -6.58
CA LEU A 10 8.55 -10.07 -5.78
C LEU A 10 8.53 -10.33 -4.26
N LYS A 11 9.68 -10.60 -3.65
CA LYS A 11 9.79 -11.06 -2.26
C LYS A 11 9.13 -10.12 -1.24
N HIS A 12 9.44 -8.83 -1.28
CA HIS A 12 8.96 -7.85 -0.31
C HIS A 12 7.49 -7.51 -0.51
N LEU A 13 7.06 -7.30 -1.77
CA LEU A 13 5.65 -7.10 -2.08
C LEU A 13 4.78 -8.28 -1.62
N TYR A 14 5.20 -9.53 -1.86
CA TYR A 14 4.47 -10.71 -1.39
C TYR A 14 4.44 -10.82 0.13
N VAL A 15 5.55 -10.55 0.82
CA VAL A 15 5.59 -10.55 2.29
C VAL A 15 4.62 -9.52 2.87
N LYS A 16 4.55 -8.31 2.30
CA LYS A 16 3.63 -7.25 2.74
C LYS A 16 2.17 -7.56 2.41
N LEU A 17 1.89 -8.33 1.35
CA LEU A 17 0.54 -8.76 0.95
C LEU A 17 0.05 -10.01 1.67
N LYS A 18 0.94 -10.90 2.12
CA LYS A 18 0.59 -12.19 2.73
C LYS A 18 -0.50 -12.10 3.81
N PRO A 19 -0.50 -11.11 4.74
CA PRO A 19 -1.55 -10.98 5.74
C PRO A 19 -2.94 -10.64 5.16
N HIS A 20 -2.99 -10.17 3.92
CA HIS A 20 -4.18 -9.63 3.26
C HIS A 20 -4.70 -10.53 2.13
N LEU A 21 -4.08 -11.68 1.88
CA LEU A 21 -4.49 -12.58 0.78
C LEU A 21 -5.88 -13.20 0.97
N ASN A 22 -6.33 -13.33 2.23
CA ASN A 22 -7.67 -13.80 2.57
C ASN A 22 -8.70 -12.66 2.68
N VAL A 23 -8.25 -11.42 2.61
CA VAL A 23 -9.13 -10.25 2.60
C VAL A 23 -9.52 -10.04 1.15
N SER A 24 -10.79 -10.28 0.83
CA SER A 24 -11.34 -10.05 -0.51
C SER A 24 -10.96 -8.63 -0.96
N SER A 25 -10.06 -8.56 -1.95
CA SER A 25 -9.59 -7.31 -2.54
C SER A 25 -10.75 -6.67 -3.29
N ARG A 26 -11.62 -5.92 -2.60
CA ARG A 26 -12.66 -5.08 -3.21
C ARG A 26 -13.52 -4.27 -2.24
N GLU A 27 -13.34 -4.36 -0.92
CA GLU A 27 -14.11 -3.46 -0.05
C GLU A 27 -13.71 -2.00 -0.35
N PRO A 28 -14.67 -1.13 -0.69
CA PRO A 28 -14.38 0.26 -0.99
C PRO A 28 -13.72 0.90 0.22
N THR A 29 -12.70 1.74 -0.03
CA THR A 29 -12.01 2.45 1.04
C THR A 29 -13.05 3.16 1.93
N PRO A 30 -13.12 2.85 3.23
CA PRO A 30 -14.19 3.32 4.08
C PRO A 30 -14.16 4.85 4.19
N SER A 31 -15.34 5.45 4.33
CA SER A 31 -15.42 6.90 4.51
C SER A 31 -14.82 7.32 5.85
N ARG A 32 -14.19 8.51 5.84
CA ARG A 32 -13.57 9.09 7.03
C ARG A 32 -14.64 9.77 7.88
N LYS A 33 -14.70 9.42 9.17
CA LYS A 33 -15.54 10.14 10.13
C LYS A 33 -14.82 11.40 10.63
N SER A 34 -15.60 12.45 10.90
CA SER A 34 -15.12 13.72 11.46
C SER A 34 -15.02 13.65 12.98
N PHE A 35 -14.27 14.58 13.57
CA PHE A 35 -14.25 14.72 15.02
C PHE A 35 -15.64 15.14 15.53
N PRO A 36 -16.19 14.51 16.59
CA PRO A 36 -17.52 14.83 17.08
C PRO A 36 -17.61 16.25 17.63
N SER A 37 -18.78 16.87 17.49
CA SER A 37 -18.98 18.29 17.78
C SER A 37 -18.90 18.60 19.28
N TYR A 38 -17.95 19.46 19.66
CA TYR A 38 -17.86 20.03 21.01
C TYR A 38 -19.13 20.80 21.41
N ARG A 39 -19.71 21.57 20.48
CA ARG A 39 -20.96 22.31 20.73
C ARG A 39 -22.11 21.38 21.09
N LYS A 40 -22.19 20.22 20.41
CA LYS A 40 -23.18 19.18 20.71
C LYS A 40 -22.94 18.58 22.09
N LEU A 41 -21.68 18.28 22.45
CA LEU A 41 -21.33 17.79 23.78
C LEU A 41 -21.83 18.73 24.89
N ILE A 42 -21.50 20.03 24.80
CA ILE A 42 -21.94 21.02 25.80
C ILE A 42 -23.46 21.12 25.86
N LYS A 43 -24.13 21.11 24.70
CA LYS A 43 -25.60 21.11 24.64
C LYS A 43 -26.20 19.88 25.33
N ASP A 44 -25.61 18.70 25.14
CA ASP A 44 -26.12 17.47 25.74
C ASP A 44 -25.86 17.39 27.25
N ILE A 45 -24.74 17.93 27.73
CA ILE A 45 -24.47 18.10 29.17
C ILE A 45 -25.48 19.05 29.81
N ASN A 46 -25.71 20.22 29.20
CA ASN A 46 -26.59 21.27 29.76
C ASN A 46 -28.08 20.87 29.80
N LYS A 47 -28.49 19.80 29.11
CA LYS A 47 -29.85 19.25 29.22
C LYS A 47 -30.07 18.44 30.49
N ILE A 48 -29.01 18.06 31.20
CA ILE A 48 -29.10 17.20 32.38
C ILE A 48 -29.20 18.09 33.62
N SER A 49 -30.33 18.03 34.30
CA SER A 49 -30.55 18.83 35.53
C SER A 49 -29.64 18.37 36.67
N PRO A 50 -28.83 19.28 37.28
CA PRO A 50 -27.98 18.97 38.43
C PRO A 50 -28.73 18.46 39.67
N GLY A 51 -30.01 18.83 39.81
CA GLY A 51 -30.88 18.38 40.90
C GLY A 51 -31.42 16.95 40.72
N SER A 52 -31.11 16.28 39.59
CA SER A 52 -31.54 14.91 39.37
C SER A 52 -30.67 13.93 40.18
N GLY A 53 -31.30 13.00 40.91
CA GLY A 53 -30.60 11.88 41.55
C GLY A 53 -29.82 10.96 40.59
N THR A 54 -30.08 11.09 39.27
CA THR A 54 -29.38 10.34 38.20
C THR A 54 -28.38 11.21 37.43
N PHE A 55 -28.09 12.43 37.89
CA PHE A 55 -27.24 13.39 37.19
C PHE A 55 -25.89 12.79 36.77
N ARG A 56 -25.17 12.21 37.73
CA ARG A 56 -23.83 11.65 37.51
C ARG A 56 -23.83 10.56 36.45
N GLN A 57 -24.73 9.60 36.55
CA GLN A 57 -24.87 8.50 35.59
C GLN A 57 -25.19 9.02 34.19
N LYS A 58 -26.07 10.02 34.06
CA LYS A 58 -26.42 10.61 32.76
C LYS A 58 -25.24 11.38 32.15
N ILE A 59 -24.49 12.11 32.95
CA ILE A 59 -23.29 12.86 32.53
C ILE A 59 -22.19 11.90 32.06
N GLU A 60 -21.91 10.87 32.84
CA GLU A 60 -20.97 9.81 32.47
C GLU A 60 -21.39 9.16 31.15
N GLY A 61 -22.68 8.88 30.97
CA GLY A 61 -23.23 8.38 29.70
C GLY A 61 -22.96 9.31 28.51
N VAL A 62 -23.15 10.63 28.66
CA VAL A 62 -22.87 11.62 27.61
C VAL A 62 -21.36 11.68 27.28
N ILE A 63 -20.51 11.70 28.30
CA ILE A 63 -19.04 11.75 28.13
C ILE A 63 -18.52 10.47 27.46
N ASN A 64 -18.98 9.30 27.92
CA ASN A 64 -18.60 8.01 27.34
C ASN A 64 -19.06 7.89 25.89
N LYS A 65 -20.28 8.36 25.56
CA LYS A 65 -20.77 8.40 24.18
C LYS A 65 -19.90 9.31 23.29
N PHE A 66 -19.47 10.45 23.81
CA PHE A 66 -18.58 11.36 23.09
C PHE A 66 -17.19 10.74 22.86
N GLN A 67 -16.63 10.09 23.89
CA GLN A 67 -15.36 9.36 23.77
C GLN A 67 -15.45 8.21 22.76
N SER A 68 -16.55 7.44 22.78
CA SER A 68 -16.80 6.39 21.78
C SER A 68 -16.82 6.96 20.36
N ALA A 69 -17.52 8.09 20.15
CA ALA A 69 -17.55 8.74 18.84
C ALA A 69 -16.16 9.19 18.37
N ILE A 70 -15.27 9.63 19.29
CA ILE A 70 -13.88 9.96 18.95
C ILE A 70 -13.09 8.71 18.59
N ASN A 71 -13.22 7.64 19.37
CA ASN A 71 -12.55 6.36 19.09
C ASN A 71 -12.98 5.80 17.75
N GLU A 72 -14.28 5.89 17.40
CA GLU A 72 -14.78 5.54 16.08
C GLU A 72 -14.16 6.42 14.99
N SER A 73 -14.04 7.72 15.20
CA SER A 73 -13.41 8.61 14.24
C SER A 73 -11.94 8.29 14.04
N VAL A 74 -11.17 8.08 15.11
CA VAL A 74 -9.77 7.63 15.05
C VAL A 74 -9.66 6.31 14.30
N THR A 75 -10.50 5.32 14.65
CA THR A 75 -10.51 4.00 14.00
C THR A 75 -10.80 4.13 12.52
N SER A 76 -11.77 4.96 12.12
CA SER A 76 -12.09 5.19 10.70
C SER A 76 -10.91 5.78 9.92
N GLN A 77 -10.12 6.67 10.53
CA GLN A 77 -8.93 7.24 9.89
C GLN A 77 -7.85 6.16 9.67
N LEU A 78 -7.61 5.32 10.68
CA LEU A 78 -6.63 4.24 10.59
C LEU A 78 -7.07 3.16 9.58
N GLN A 79 -8.35 2.79 9.57
CA GLN A 79 -8.92 1.87 8.60
C GLN A 79 -8.84 2.41 7.17
N PHE A 80 -9.14 3.69 6.96
CA PHE A 80 -8.97 4.35 5.66
C PHE A 80 -7.51 4.25 5.18
N PHE A 81 -6.56 4.54 6.06
CA PHE A 81 -5.13 4.49 5.72
C PHE A 81 -4.68 3.08 5.34
N GLU A 82 -5.00 2.07 6.17
CA GLU A 82 -4.63 0.68 5.90
C GLU A 82 -5.32 0.12 4.66
N SER A 83 -6.61 0.38 4.46
CA SER A 83 -7.33 -0.02 3.24
C SER A 83 -6.70 0.60 1.99
N THR A 84 -6.34 1.88 2.04
CA THR A 84 -5.65 2.54 0.93
C THR A 84 -4.29 1.90 0.65
N ARG A 85 -3.51 1.61 1.69
CA ARG A 85 -2.21 0.93 1.58
C ARG A 85 -2.34 -0.45 0.92
N VAL A 86 -3.31 -1.25 1.37
CA VAL A 86 -3.57 -2.59 0.83
C VAL A 86 -4.02 -2.52 -0.64
N ASN A 87 -4.90 -1.58 -0.98
CA ASN A 87 -5.34 -1.36 -2.36
C ASN A 87 -4.16 -1.02 -3.29
N MET A 88 -3.24 -0.16 -2.85
CA MET A 88 -2.04 0.17 -3.62
C MET A 88 -1.10 -1.04 -3.79
N LEU A 89 -0.93 -1.87 -2.75
CA LEU A 89 -0.17 -3.11 -2.83
C LEU A 89 -0.75 -4.08 -3.87
N PHE A 90 -2.08 -4.26 -3.88
CA PHE A 90 -2.75 -5.08 -4.89
C PHE A 90 -2.65 -4.49 -6.30
N GLN A 91 -2.78 -3.17 -6.44
CA GLN A 91 -2.58 -2.50 -7.74
C GLN A 91 -1.17 -2.75 -8.28
N LEU A 92 -0.15 -2.63 -7.44
CA LEU A 92 1.24 -2.89 -7.84
C LEU A 92 1.43 -4.37 -8.22
N LYS A 93 0.93 -5.32 -7.41
CA LYS A 93 0.98 -6.74 -7.74
C LYS A 93 0.32 -7.04 -9.08
N ASN A 94 -0.90 -6.54 -9.29
CA ASN A 94 -1.65 -6.77 -10.53
C ASN A 94 -0.95 -6.13 -11.74
N PHE A 95 -0.31 -4.98 -11.54
CA PHE A 95 0.50 -4.35 -12.59
C PHE A 95 1.68 -5.23 -12.98
N VAL A 96 2.50 -5.66 -12.01
CA VAL A 96 3.66 -6.52 -12.30
C VAL A 96 3.24 -7.85 -12.91
N GLN A 97 2.15 -8.47 -12.43
CA GLN A 97 1.63 -9.70 -12.99
C GLN A 97 1.22 -9.52 -14.45
N LYS A 98 0.50 -8.44 -14.79
CA LYS A 98 0.13 -8.16 -16.18
C LYS A 98 1.34 -7.94 -17.09
N SER A 99 2.36 -7.23 -16.61
CA SER A 99 3.59 -7.03 -17.38
C SER A 99 4.34 -8.34 -17.60
N TYR A 100 4.39 -9.20 -16.58
CA TYR A 100 4.95 -10.54 -16.67
C TYR A 100 4.20 -11.40 -17.68
N ASP A 101 2.87 -11.50 -17.56
CA ASP A 101 2.02 -12.30 -18.44
C ASP A 101 2.20 -11.85 -19.90
N SER A 102 2.14 -10.53 -20.15
CA SER A 102 2.35 -9.95 -21.47
C SER A 102 3.73 -10.27 -22.06
N PHE A 103 4.78 -10.27 -21.23
CA PHE A 103 6.12 -10.65 -21.66
C PHE A 103 6.20 -12.14 -21.98
N THR A 104 5.64 -13.00 -21.11
CA THR A 104 5.63 -14.46 -21.34
C THR A 104 4.86 -14.85 -22.60
N ASP A 105 3.72 -14.19 -22.86
CA ASP A 105 2.92 -14.36 -24.07
C ASP A 105 3.66 -13.92 -25.34
N LEU A 106 4.50 -12.88 -25.25
CA LEU A 106 5.37 -12.47 -26.36
C LEU A 106 6.43 -13.53 -26.65
N VAL A 107 7.08 -14.05 -25.59
CA VAL A 107 8.14 -15.06 -25.72
C VAL A 107 7.58 -16.34 -26.36
N ASP A 108 6.46 -16.85 -25.83
CA ASP A 108 5.81 -18.06 -26.31
C ASP A 108 5.43 -17.94 -27.80
N ARG A 109 4.74 -16.86 -28.17
CA ARG A 109 4.36 -16.62 -29.57
C ARG A 109 5.56 -16.50 -30.50
N SER A 110 6.62 -15.82 -30.06
CA SER A 110 7.83 -15.63 -30.87
C SER A 110 8.59 -16.94 -31.11
N PHE A 111 8.66 -17.82 -30.12
CA PHE A 111 9.27 -19.14 -30.26
C PHE A 111 8.43 -20.09 -31.14
N LYS A 112 7.10 -20.04 -31.03
CA LYS A 112 6.21 -20.77 -31.92
C LYS A 112 6.37 -20.32 -33.37
N ASN A 113 6.37 -19.01 -33.61
CA ASN A 113 6.48 -18.44 -34.96
C ASN A 113 7.83 -18.69 -35.62
N SER A 114 8.92 -18.72 -34.85
CA SER A 114 10.28 -18.98 -35.36
C SER A 114 10.58 -20.47 -35.61
N GLY A 115 9.68 -21.39 -35.28
CA GLY A 115 9.87 -22.82 -35.49
C GLY A 115 10.85 -23.48 -34.50
N VAL A 116 11.36 -22.75 -33.50
CA VAL A 116 12.21 -23.30 -32.43
C VAL A 116 11.50 -24.43 -31.69
N CYS A 117 10.21 -24.26 -31.42
CA CYS A 117 9.41 -25.25 -30.68
C CYS A 117 9.23 -26.58 -31.43
N THR A 118 9.43 -26.60 -32.75
CA THR A 118 9.27 -27.79 -33.62
C THR A 118 10.60 -28.40 -34.06
N GLY A 119 11.74 -27.87 -33.58
CA GLY A 119 13.07 -28.41 -33.84
C GLY A 119 13.67 -28.07 -35.21
N ARG A 120 12.93 -27.37 -36.08
CA ARG A 120 13.36 -26.99 -37.43
C ARG A 120 14.57 -26.06 -37.46
N THR A 121 14.87 -25.42 -36.33
CA THR A 121 15.86 -24.34 -36.23
C THR A 121 16.85 -24.58 -35.10
N LYS A 122 17.06 -25.85 -34.72
CA LYS A 122 17.78 -26.25 -33.51
C LYS A 122 19.22 -25.74 -33.47
N ASP A 123 19.93 -25.65 -34.59
CA ASP A 123 21.32 -25.18 -34.63
C ASP A 123 21.42 -23.65 -34.46
N CYS A 124 20.55 -22.89 -35.15
CA CYS A 124 20.41 -21.45 -34.94
C CYS A 124 20.00 -21.13 -33.49
N TRP A 125 19.05 -21.91 -32.95
CA TRP A 125 18.63 -21.83 -31.56
C TRP A 125 19.78 -22.14 -30.59
N ASN A 126 20.56 -23.19 -30.83
CA ASN A 126 21.66 -23.59 -29.94
C ASN A 126 22.74 -22.50 -29.83
N LYS A 127 22.99 -21.73 -30.89
CA LYS A 127 23.89 -20.58 -30.88
C LYS A 127 23.32 -19.40 -30.08
N LEU A 128 22.02 -19.14 -30.20
CA LEU A 128 21.37 -17.98 -29.58
C LEU A 128 20.85 -18.22 -28.16
N GLN A 129 20.54 -19.47 -27.79
CA GLN A 129 19.96 -19.82 -26.49
C GLN A 129 20.92 -19.54 -25.33
N ALA A 130 22.23 -19.41 -25.57
CA ALA A 130 23.20 -19.07 -24.53
C ALA A 130 22.91 -17.70 -23.85
N GLY A 131 22.21 -16.80 -24.55
CA GLY A 131 21.80 -15.49 -24.01
C GLY A 131 20.46 -15.48 -23.27
N LEU A 132 19.61 -16.48 -23.45
CA LEU A 132 18.23 -16.50 -22.93
C LEU A 132 18.10 -16.79 -21.42
N PRO A 133 18.87 -17.71 -20.83
CA PRO A 133 18.95 -17.86 -19.38
C PRO A 133 19.43 -16.56 -18.71
N ARG A 134 20.48 -15.93 -19.25
CA ARG A 134 20.98 -14.63 -18.75
C ARG A 134 19.92 -13.54 -18.84
N PHE A 135 19.15 -13.52 -19.91
CA PHE A 135 18.05 -12.58 -20.09
C PHE A 135 17.01 -12.65 -18.96
N MET A 136 16.60 -13.86 -18.55
CA MET A 136 15.64 -14.05 -17.47
C MET A 136 16.22 -13.75 -16.10
N ASP A 137 17.50 -14.08 -15.88
CA ASP A 137 18.21 -13.77 -14.65
C ASP A 137 18.36 -12.25 -14.47
N GLU A 138 18.73 -11.54 -15.54
CA GLU A 138 18.87 -10.08 -15.52
C GLU A 138 17.51 -9.38 -15.33
N MET A 139 16.45 -9.85 -15.98
CA MET A 139 15.09 -9.33 -15.74
C MET A 139 14.67 -9.55 -14.28
N ASN A 140 14.93 -10.73 -13.72
CA ASN A 140 14.64 -11.01 -12.32
C ASN A 140 15.45 -10.12 -11.37
N GLN A 141 16.73 -9.85 -11.69
CA GLN A 141 17.56 -8.96 -10.89
C GLN A 141 17.04 -7.51 -10.90
N GLU A 142 16.59 -7.02 -12.05
CA GLU A 142 15.95 -5.70 -12.16
C GLU A 142 14.64 -5.63 -11.37
N ILE A 143 13.81 -6.68 -11.45
CA ILE A 143 12.56 -6.80 -10.68
C ILE A 143 12.85 -6.80 -9.17
N VAL A 144 13.85 -7.55 -8.71
CA VAL A 144 14.28 -7.57 -7.30
C VAL A 144 14.74 -6.17 -6.86
N THR A 145 15.52 -5.49 -7.70
CA THR A 145 15.98 -4.12 -7.41
C THR A 145 14.80 -3.15 -7.26
N CYS A 146 13.79 -3.25 -8.14
CA CYS A 146 12.57 -2.45 -8.04
C CYS A 146 11.79 -2.75 -6.74
N ASP A 147 11.72 -4.02 -6.33
CA ASP A 147 11.06 -4.45 -5.10
C ASP A 147 11.80 -3.99 -3.83
N ASP A 148 13.13 -3.97 -3.85
CA ASP A 148 13.98 -3.44 -2.77
C ASP A 148 13.78 -1.93 -2.59
N ILE A 149 13.81 -1.16 -3.68
CA ILE A 149 13.57 0.29 -3.67
C ILE A 149 12.17 0.58 -3.13
N PHE A 150 11.18 -0.17 -3.59
CA PHE A 150 9.81 -0.07 -3.09
C PHE A 150 9.73 -0.33 -1.58
N ASN A 151 10.35 -1.41 -1.11
CA ASN A 151 10.34 -1.80 0.31
C ASN A 151 10.98 -0.74 1.20
N ALA A 152 12.12 -0.17 0.78
CA ALA A 152 12.84 0.86 1.53
C ALA A 152 12.00 2.14 1.74
N ASN A 153 11.12 2.47 0.78
CA ASN A 153 10.38 3.73 0.79
C ASN A 153 8.95 3.60 1.36
N MET A 154 8.37 2.40 1.39
CA MET A 154 6.97 2.22 1.81
C MET A 154 6.76 2.37 3.32
N GLU A 155 7.74 2.06 4.17
CA GLU A 155 7.48 1.88 5.61
C GLU A 155 7.23 3.17 6.40
N ASN A 156 7.65 4.34 5.88
CA ASN A 156 7.47 5.67 6.50
C ASN A 156 7.46 5.65 8.06
N PRO A 157 8.59 5.29 8.71
CA PRO A 157 8.63 5.06 10.15
C PRO A 157 8.28 6.30 10.97
N ARG A 158 8.61 7.50 10.46
CA ARG A 158 8.21 8.78 11.10
C ARG A 158 6.68 8.92 11.14
N GLY A 159 6.00 8.61 10.03
CA GLY A 159 4.55 8.62 9.97
C GLY A 159 3.90 7.65 10.96
N VAL A 160 4.45 6.45 11.13
CA VAL A 160 3.98 5.46 12.13
C VAL A 160 4.05 6.03 13.54
N SER A 161 5.18 6.64 13.91
CA SER A 161 5.39 7.23 15.23
C SER A 161 4.38 8.35 15.52
N VAL A 162 4.22 9.30 14.59
CA VAL A 162 3.30 10.44 14.79
C VAL A 162 1.84 9.96 14.91
N ARG A 163 1.41 8.98 14.10
CA ARG A 163 0.07 8.39 14.23
C ARG A 163 -0.15 7.80 15.63
N ARG A 164 0.81 7.01 16.13
CA ARG A 164 0.73 6.39 17.47
C ARG A 164 0.64 7.45 18.56
N VAL A 165 1.50 8.47 18.52
CA VAL A 165 1.52 9.54 19.51
C VAL A 165 0.22 10.34 19.48
N ALA A 166 -0.31 10.68 18.30
CA ALA A 166 -1.57 11.41 18.18
C ALA A 166 -2.74 10.63 18.81
N VAL A 167 -2.86 9.33 18.52
CA VAL A 167 -3.89 8.46 19.13
C VAL A 167 -3.73 8.41 20.65
N GLN A 168 -2.52 8.20 21.14
CA GLN A 168 -2.24 8.15 22.58
C GLN A 168 -2.62 9.47 23.28
N ARG A 169 -2.28 10.61 22.68
CA ARG A 169 -2.59 11.94 23.22
C ARG A 169 -4.09 12.17 23.29
N ILE A 170 -4.86 11.80 22.26
CA ILE A 170 -6.33 11.88 22.29
C ILE A 170 -6.88 11.09 23.48
N SER A 171 -6.43 9.85 23.69
CA SER A 171 -6.87 9.03 24.83
C SER A 171 -6.52 9.65 26.19
N GLN A 172 -5.33 10.27 26.31
CA GLN A 172 -4.88 10.94 27.52
C GLN A 172 -5.76 12.14 27.90
N GLU A 173 -6.14 12.98 26.93
CA GLU A 173 -7.01 14.13 27.19
C GLU A 173 -8.37 13.70 27.78
N PHE A 174 -8.92 12.57 27.35
CA PHE A 174 -10.16 12.00 27.93
C PHE A 174 -9.95 11.40 29.31
N ALA A 175 -8.87 10.65 29.51
CA ALA A 175 -8.52 10.10 30.81
C ALA A 175 -8.40 11.21 31.86
N HIS A 176 -7.87 12.39 31.49
CA HIS A 176 -7.83 13.56 32.37
C HIS A 176 -9.21 14.12 32.73
N ILE A 177 -10.16 14.17 31.79
CA ILE A 177 -11.53 14.60 32.09
C ILE A 177 -12.19 13.62 33.08
N GLN A 178 -12.07 12.32 32.82
CA GLN A 178 -12.62 11.28 33.69
C GLN A 178 -12.00 11.36 35.09
N SER A 179 -10.66 11.40 35.19
CA SER A 179 -9.96 11.40 36.48
C SER A 179 -10.23 12.67 37.29
N LYS A 180 -10.30 13.85 36.65
CA LYS A 180 -10.48 15.12 37.36
C LYS A 180 -11.93 15.43 37.72
N CYS A 181 -12.88 15.07 36.85
CA CYS A 181 -14.26 15.52 37.02
C CYS A 181 -15.26 14.41 37.32
N LEU A 182 -14.98 13.16 36.95
CA LEU A 182 -15.97 12.07 37.04
C LEU A 182 -15.61 11.00 38.07
N ASN A 183 -14.33 10.74 38.32
CA ASN A 183 -13.90 9.66 39.23
C ASN A 183 -13.78 10.13 40.70
N ILE A 184 -13.88 11.43 40.96
CA ILE A 184 -13.81 11.99 42.31
C ILE A 184 -15.21 12.01 42.93
N PRO A 185 -15.40 11.59 44.19
CA PRO A 185 -16.65 11.79 44.90
C PRO A 185 -16.88 13.29 45.15
N GLN A 186 -17.85 13.88 44.46
CA GLN A 186 -18.20 15.30 44.60
C GLN A 186 -19.68 15.52 44.27
N SER A 187 -20.23 16.67 44.65
CA SER A 187 -21.65 16.98 44.38
C SER A 187 -21.92 17.16 42.88
N SER A 188 -23.18 17.02 42.45
CA SER A 188 -23.59 17.23 41.06
C SER A 188 -23.19 18.62 40.54
N GLY A 189 -23.34 19.66 41.37
CA GLY A 189 -22.93 21.01 41.04
C GLY A 189 -21.42 21.14 40.83
N GLN A 190 -20.61 20.58 41.74
CA GLN A 190 -19.15 20.57 41.63
C GLN A 190 -18.67 19.80 40.38
N THR A 191 -19.31 18.67 40.08
CA THR A 191 -19.05 17.90 38.85
C THR A 191 -19.30 18.73 37.61
N LEU A 192 -20.46 19.40 37.53
CA LEU A 192 -20.81 20.25 36.39
C LEU A 192 -19.81 21.40 36.22
N THR A 193 -19.47 22.10 37.30
CA THR A 193 -18.49 23.18 37.27
C THR A 193 -17.12 22.68 36.82
N CYS A 194 -16.66 21.51 37.29
CA CYS A 194 -15.40 20.90 36.85
C CYS A 194 -15.41 20.64 35.35
N LEU A 195 -16.49 20.04 34.83
CA LEU A 195 -16.63 19.75 33.40
C LEU A 195 -16.65 21.03 32.56
N MET A 196 -17.40 22.06 32.98
CA MET A 196 -17.47 23.33 32.28
C MET A 196 -16.13 24.08 32.26
N LYS A 197 -15.28 23.87 33.26
CA LYS A 197 -13.90 24.39 33.26
C LYS A 197 -12.94 23.55 32.44
N SER A 198 -13.09 22.22 32.46
CA SER A 198 -12.12 21.30 31.87
C SER A 198 -12.34 21.08 30.37
N LEU A 199 -13.58 20.86 29.95
CA LEU A 199 -13.92 20.52 28.57
C LEU A 199 -13.46 21.57 27.52
N PRO A 200 -13.53 22.90 27.78
CA PRO A 200 -12.99 23.90 26.86
C PRO A 200 -11.49 23.77 26.60
N HIS A 201 -10.73 23.08 27.46
CA HIS A 201 -9.30 22.88 27.30
C HIS A 201 -8.97 21.53 26.66
N PHE A 202 -9.54 20.44 27.18
CA PHE A 202 -9.19 19.08 26.76
C PHE A 202 -9.81 18.68 25.41
N VAL A 203 -11.04 19.14 25.12
CA VAL A 203 -11.72 18.76 23.86
C VAL A 203 -11.06 19.42 22.64
N PRO A 204 -10.74 20.73 22.62
CA PRO A 204 -10.02 21.32 21.49
C PRO A 204 -8.62 20.74 21.28
N ARG A 205 -7.90 20.37 22.36
CA ARG A 205 -6.61 19.67 22.24
C ARG A 205 -6.76 18.30 21.59
N SER A 206 -7.75 17.53 22.01
CA SER A 206 -8.10 16.25 21.36
C SER A 206 -8.41 16.44 19.87
N ALA A 207 -9.16 17.49 19.52
CA ALA A 207 -9.45 17.82 18.13
C ALA A 207 -8.17 18.20 17.35
N ALA A 208 -7.24 18.94 17.95
CA ALA A 208 -5.97 19.29 17.33
C ALA A 208 -5.09 18.05 17.08
N TYR A 209 -5.01 17.13 18.04
CA TYR A 209 -4.32 15.84 17.85
C TYR A 209 -5.00 14.99 16.77
N PHE A 210 -6.33 15.03 16.68
CA PHE A 210 -7.06 14.36 15.59
C PHE A 210 -6.76 14.98 14.22
N SER A 211 -6.70 16.31 14.10
CA SER A 211 -6.28 16.98 12.87
C SER A 211 -4.84 16.62 12.49
N SER A 212 -3.93 16.51 13.47
CA SER A 212 -2.56 16.03 13.24
C SER A 212 -2.54 14.59 12.71
N LEU A 213 -3.37 13.70 13.27
CA LEU A 213 -3.55 12.34 12.77
C LEU A 213 -4.04 12.34 11.31
N GLN A 214 -5.04 13.15 10.98
CA GLN A 214 -5.56 13.27 9.60
C GLN A 214 -4.47 13.74 8.62
N ASN A 215 -3.67 14.73 9.02
CA ASN A 215 -2.58 15.25 8.20
C ASN A 215 -1.51 14.19 7.91
N VAL A 216 -1.10 13.44 8.95
CA VAL A 216 -0.07 12.39 8.80
C VAL A 216 -0.60 11.22 7.97
N ILE A 217 -1.89 10.89 8.07
CA ILE A 217 -2.53 9.91 7.21
C ILE A 217 -2.54 10.38 5.76
N SER A 218 -2.91 11.63 5.50
CA SER A 218 -2.89 12.22 4.16
C SER A 218 -1.48 12.20 3.55
N GLN A 219 -0.47 12.65 4.29
CA GLN A 219 0.93 12.61 3.86
C GLN A 219 1.41 11.18 3.62
N GLY A 220 1.05 10.23 4.49
CA GLY A 220 1.34 8.82 4.31
C GLY A 220 0.72 8.26 3.04
N THR A 221 -0.55 8.55 2.78
CA THR A 221 -1.27 8.12 1.56
C THR A 221 -0.61 8.68 0.31
N ASN A 222 -0.24 9.96 0.31
CA ASN A 222 0.43 10.60 -0.83
C ASN A 222 1.81 9.99 -1.09
N LEU A 223 2.59 9.76 -0.03
CA LEU A 223 3.90 9.11 -0.15
C LEU A 223 3.76 7.70 -0.70
N MET A 224 2.81 6.90 -0.20
CA MET A 224 2.57 5.55 -0.73
C MET A 224 2.14 5.59 -2.20
N GLY A 225 1.32 6.57 -2.60
CA GLY A 225 0.97 6.78 -4.00
C GLY A 225 2.19 7.06 -4.86
N TYR A 226 3.04 7.99 -4.44
CA TYR A 226 4.30 8.29 -5.12
C TYR A 226 5.23 7.08 -5.24
N VAL A 227 5.46 6.36 -4.14
CA VAL A 227 6.30 5.15 -4.10
C VAL A 227 5.72 4.05 -5.01
N THR A 228 4.39 3.90 -5.04
CA THR A 228 3.72 2.94 -5.93
C THR A 228 3.94 3.31 -7.40
N SER A 229 3.77 4.58 -7.78
CA SER A 229 4.02 5.04 -9.15
C SER A 229 5.49 4.91 -9.55
N MET A 230 6.41 5.21 -8.65
CA MET A 230 7.85 5.02 -8.87
C MET A 230 8.18 3.53 -9.09
N ALA A 231 7.61 2.63 -8.28
CA ALA A 231 7.78 1.20 -8.44
C ALA A 231 7.19 0.71 -9.78
N GLN A 232 5.97 1.15 -10.14
CA GLN A 232 5.37 0.84 -11.45
C GLN A 232 6.26 1.27 -12.60
N SER A 233 6.80 2.50 -12.54
CA SER A 233 7.74 3.00 -13.55
C SER A 233 9.01 2.13 -13.63
N CYS A 234 9.58 1.73 -12.49
CA CYS A 234 10.74 0.85 -12.44
C CYS A 234 10.45 -0.50 -13.12
N TYR A 235 9.35 -1.16 -12.75
CA TYR A 235 8.94 -2.42 -13.37
C TYR A 235 8.68 -2.25 -14.87
N GLN A 236 7.97 -1.19 -15.28
CA GLN A 236 7.69 -0.92 -16.68
C GLN A 236 8.98 -0.74 -17.50
N THR A 237 9.96 0.01 -16.97
CA THR A 237 11.26 0.18 -17.63
C THR A 237 11.97 -1.15 -17.78
N ALA A 238 12.05 -1.96 -16.71
CA ALA A 238 12.65 -3.30 -16.77
C ALA A 238 11.99 -4.15 -17.86
N TYR A 239 10.66 -4.28 -17.86
CA TYR A 239 9.95 -5.05 -18.88
C TYR A 239 10.11 -4.50 -20.31
N ASN A 240 10.13 -3.18 -20.49
CA ASN A 240 10.31 -2.56 -21.80
C ASN A 240 11.71 -2.81 -22.36
N THR A 241 12.76 -2.53 -21.57
CA THR A 241 14.16 -2.75 -21.96
C THR A 241 14.39 -4.21 -22.30
N ARG A 242 13.83 -5.13 -21.50
CA ARG A 242 13.94 -6.57 -21.74
C ARG A 242 13.16 -6.99 -22.98
N THR A 243 11.94 -6.50 -23.18
CA THR A 243 11.18 -6.75 -24.42
C THR A 243 11.95 -6.34 -25.67
N GLU A 244 12.64 -5.19 -25.64
CA GLU A 244 13.48 -4.73 -26.75
C GLU A 244 14.65 -5.69 -27.03
N GLN A 245 15.41 -6.07 -25.99
CA GLN A 245 16.50 -7.03 -26.11
C GLN A 245 16.03 -8.40 -26.63
N PHE A 246 14.86 -8.86 -26.19
CA PHE A 246 14.25 -10.08 -26.69
C PHE A 246 13.92 -9.99 -28.18
N ASN A 247 13.30 -8.89 -28.62
CA ASN A 247 12.97 -8.67 -30.03
C ASN A 247 14.22 -8.59 -30.93
N ILE A 248 15.32 -8.01 -30.42
CA ILE A 248 16.62 -8.03 -31.12
C ILE A 248 17.12 -9.47 -31.28
N GLY A 249 17.08 -10.26 -30.20
CA GLY A 249 17.44 -11.68 -30.24
C GLY A 249 16.58 -12.48 -31.22
N MET A 250 15.27 -12.25 -31.23
CA MET A 250 14.33 -12.88 -32.16
C MET A 250 14.58 -12.48 -33.62
N THR A 251 14.99 -11.23 -33.86
CA THR A 251 15.38 -10.78 -35.21
C THR A 251 16.62 -11.53 -35.69
N LYS A 252 17.64 -11.69 -34.84
CA LYS A 252 18.84 -12.48 -35.16
C LYS A 252 18.49 -13.94 -35.42
N LEU A 253 17.62 -14.53 -34.60
CA LEU A 253 17.12 -15.88 -34.79
C LEU A 253 16.43 -16.04 -36.14
N ASN A 254 15.45 -15.19 -36.43
CA ASN A 254 14.70 -15.25 -37.68
C ASN A 254 15.61 -15.07 -38.91
N ARG A 255 16.65 -14.21 -38.83
CA ARG A 255 17.67 -14.09 -39.88
C ARG A 255 18.48 -15.37 -40.05
N CYS A 256 18.91 -16.00 -38.97
CA CYS A 256 19.60 -17.28 -39.02
C CYS A 256 18.72 -18.37 -39.67
N VAL A 257 17.44 -18.40 -39.32
CA VAL A 257 16.46 -19.35 -39.87
C VAL A 257 16.15 -19.09 -41.35
N GLN A 258 16.06 -17.83 -41.76
CA GLN A 258 15.86 -17.45 -43.17
C GLN A 258 17.14 -17.62 -44.01
N GLY A 259 18.31 -17.75 -43.37
CA GLY A 259 19.64 -17.81 -43.96
C GLY A 259 20.16 -19.22 -44.25
N GLU A 260 19.29 -20.23 -44.39
CA GLU A 260 19.65 -21.61 -44.76
C GLU A 260 20.21 -21.77 -46.20
N ASN A 261 20.68 -20.70 -46.85
CA ASN A 261 21.36 -20.75 -48.16
C ASN A 261 22.54 -19.78 -48.34
N SER A 262 23.05 -19.10 -47.29
CA SER A 262 24.10 -18.09 -47.50
C SER A 262 25.23 -18.19 -46.48
N ASN A 263 26.45 -18.41 -46.99
CA ASN A 263 27.73 -18.25 -46.30
C ASN A 263 27.97 -16.78 -45.88
N ASP A 264 27.07 -16.18 -45.11
CA ASP A 264 27.18 -14.79 -44.69
C ASP A 264 28.04 -14.69 -43.42
N VAL A 265 29.34 -14.45 -43.64
CA VAL A 265 30.37 -14.33 -42.60
C VAL A 265 30.05 -13.22 -41.58
N ALA A 266 29.27 -12.20 -41.98
CA ALA A 266 28.84 -11.13 -41.09
C ALA A 266 27.79 -11.60 -40.06
N LEU A 267 26.82 -12.42 -40.49
CA LEU A 267 25.82 -12.99 -39.61
C LEU A 267 26.46 -13.99 -38.62
N ASN A 268 27.41 -14.81 -39.08
CA ASN A 268 28.16 -15.72 -38.20
C ASN A 268 28.99 -14.94 -37.15
N LYS A 269 29.66 -13.85 -37.53
CA LYS A 269 30.37 -12.98 -36.57
C LYS A 269 29.46 -12.27 -35.55
N GLU A 270 28.19 -12.02 -35.88
CA GLU A 270 27.20 -11.41 -34.98
C GLU A 270 26.48 -12.41 -34.07
N LEU A 271 26.48 -13.69 -34.45
CA LEU A 271 25.94 -14.81 -33.67
C LEU A 271 26.98 -15.42 -32.72
N ASP A 272 28.27 -15.32 -33.05
CA ASP A 272 29.40 -15.80 -32.23
C ASP A 272 29.89 -14.76 -31.18
N LYS A 273 29.29 -13.56 -31.14
CA LYS A 273 29.52 -12.50 -30.13
C LYS A 273 28.40 -12.46 -29.11
#